data_AF-A0A9E4N5H9-F1
#
_entry.id   AF-A0A9E4N5H9-F1
#
_cell.length_a   1.000
_cell.length_b   1.000
_cell.length_c   1.000
_cell.angle_alpha   90.00
_cell.angle_beta   90.00
_cell.angle_gamma   90.00
#
_symmetry.space_group_name_H-M   'P 1'
#
loop_
_entity.id
_entity.type
_entity.pdbx_description
1 polymer ?
#
loop_
_entity_poly.entity_id
_entity_poly.type
_entity_poly.pdbx_seq_one_letter_code
_entity_poly.pdbx_strand_id
1 'polypeptide(L)'
;MKLQPIAVALLSTSLFTACGGSGGSSDDNNSNTSLINIENVLKVLETNADIALAAYTDAITTAEGLRIALAGLRADPTETSLQTAKDAWLAAREPYGQTEVYRFRLSPIDSTNYSDEDGPEGDINAW
;
A
#
# COMPACT_ATOMS: atom_id res chain seq x y z
N MET A 1 -16.11 -10.14 29.08
CA MET A 1 -16.81 -9.61 27.90
C MET A 1 -16.85 -10.72 26.85
N LYS A 2 -18.05 -11.09 26.38
CA LYS A 2 -18.28 -12.20 25.45
C LYS A 2 -17.94 -11.75 24.02
N LEU A 3 -17.08 -12.48 23.32
CA LEU A 3 -16.82 -12.28 21.89
C LEU A 3 -17.67 -13.29 21.12
N GLN A 4 -18.60 -12.80 20.29
CA GLN A 4 -19.31 -13.62 19.32
C GLN A 4 -18.55 -13.57 17.97
N PRO A 5 -18.34 -14.70 17.28
CA PRO A 5 -17.75 -14.69 15.96
C PRO A 5 -18.81 -14.33 14.91
N ILE A 6 -18.55 -13.30 14.11
CA ILE A 6 -19.36 -12.94 12.95
C ILE A 6 -18.95 -13.87 11.81
N ALA A 7 -19.80 -14.84 11.50
CA ALA A 7 -19.69 -15.67 10.31
C ALA A 7 -20.25 -14.88 9.10
N VAL A 8 -19.37 -14.42 8.22
CA VAL A 8 -19.75 -13.84 6.92
C VAL A 8 -19.62 -14.93 5.86
N ALA A 9 -20.75 -15.50 5.45
CA ALA A 9 -20.85 -16.37 4.28
C ALA A 9 -21.27 -15.51 3.08
N LEU A 10 -20.35 -15.19 2.19
CA LEU A 10 -20.66 -14.59 0.88
C LEU A 10 -20.49 -15.65 -0.21
N LEU A 11 -21.59 -16.34 -0.51
CA LEU A 11 -21.78 -17.12 -1.74
C LEU A 11 -22.19 -16.14 -2.85
N SER A 12 -21.22 -15.61 -3.58
CA SER A 12 -21.46 -14.86 -4.81
C SER A 12 -20.96 -15.66 -6.01
N THR A 13 -21.82 -16.52 -6.53
CA THR A 13 -21.62 -17.24 -7.80
C THR A 13 -21.89 -16.29 -8.95
N SER A 14 -20.85 -15.64 -9.47
CA SER A 14 -20.94 -14.82 -10.67
C SER A 14 -20.84 -15.70 -11.91
N LEU A 15 -21.99 -16.00 -12.53
CA LEU A 15 -22.07 -16.63 -13.84
C LEU A 15 -21.51 -15.65 -14.89
N PHE A 16 -20.37 -15.98 -15.50
CA PHE A 16 -19.89 -15.31 -16.70
C PHE A 16 -20.77 -15.72 -17.89
N THR A 17 -21.76 -14.90 -18.21
CA THR A 17 -22.45 -14.97 -19.51
C THR A 17 -21.50 -14.46 -20.59
N ALA A 18 -20.81 -15.37 -21.25
CA ALA A 18 -20.13 -15.11 -22.51
C ALA A 18 -21.18 -14.86 -23.61
N CYS A 19 -21.48 -13.58 -23.87
CA CYS A 19 -22.20 -13.19 -25.08
C CYS A 19 -21.17 -12.98 -26.19
N GLY A 20 -21.03 -13.98 -27.07
CA GLY A 20 -20.32 -13.85 -28.32
C GLY A 20 -21.08 -12.95 -29.28
N GLY A 21 -20.59 -11.72 -29.44
CA GLY A 21 -21.03 -10.78 -30.48
C GLY A 21 -20.25 -11.00 -31.77
N SER A 22 -20.91 -11.56 -32.77
CA SER A 22 -20.44 -11.59 -34.17
C SER A 22 -20.61 -10.19 -34.79
N GLY A 23 -19.57 -9.69 -35.47
CA GLY A 23 -19.66 -8.42 -36.20
C GLY A 23 -18.39 -8.02 -36.96
N GLY A 24 -18.27 -8.54 -38.19
CA GLY A 24 -17.72 -7.83 -39.36
C GLY A 24 -16.21 -7.55 -39.43
N SER A 25 -15.49 -8.36 -40.22
CA SER A 25 -14.21 -7.94 -40.83
C SER A 25 -14.45 -6.89 -41.92
N SER A 26 -13.74 -5.78 -41.83
CA SER A 26 -13.29 -5.00 -43.00
C SER A 26 -11.99 -4.31 -42.60
N ASP A 27 -10.90 -4.77 -43.23
CA ASP A 27 -9.58 -4.13 -43.20
C ASP A 27 -9.67 -2.72 -43.81
N ASP A 28 -8.99 -1.75 -43.18
CA ASP A 28 -8.36 -0.66 -43.92
C ASP A 28 -7.20 -0.05 -43.11
N ASN A 29 -6.04 0.03 -43.78
CA ASN A 29 -4.75 0.47 -43.29
C ASN A 29 -4.73 1.95 -42.87
N ASN A 30 -4.36 2.25 -41.62
CA ASN A 30 -3.78 3.55 -41.28
C ASN A 30 -2.86 3.51 -40.05
N SER A 31 -1.56 3.63 -40.30
CA SER A 31 -0.55 4.29 -39.46
C SER A 31 -0.64 4.11 -37.94
N ASN A 32 0.00 3.05 -37.45
CA ASN A 32 0.70 2.93 -36.16
C ASN A 32 0.67 4.17 -35.23
N THR A 33 -0.45 4.43 -34.53
CA THR A 33 -0.55 5.35 -33.37
C THR A 33 -1.86 5.13 -32.58
N SER A 34 -2.03 3.97 -31.95
CA SER A 34 -2.94 3.82 -30.79
C SER A 34 -2.61 2.55 -29.99
N LEU A 35 -1.33 2.34 -29.67
CA LEU A 35 -0.92 1.21 -28.82
C LEU A 35 -1.16 1.47 -27.32
N ILE A 36 -1.50 2.71 -26.95
CA ILE A 36 -1.70 3.11 -25.55
C ILE A 36 -2.99 3.93 -25.45
N ASN A 37 -3.95 3.46 -24.66
CA ASN A 37 -5.11 4.25 -24.25
C ASN A 37 -4.69 5.16 -23.08
N ILE A 38 -4.53 6.46 -23.37
CA ILE A 38 -4.07 7.46 -22.38
C ILE A 38 -5.03 7.58 -21.19
N GLU A 39 -6.34 7.45 -21.40
CA GLU A 39 -7.32 7.50 -20.31
C GLU A 39 -7.11 6.35 -19.32
N ASN A 40 -6.85 5.14 -19.83
CA ASN A 40 -6.55 3.99 -18.97
C ASN A 40 -5.22 4.16 -18.23
N VAL A 41 -4.21 4.78 -18.85
CA VAL A 41 -2.93 5.08 -18.18
C VAL A 41 -3.15 6.02 -17.00
N LEU A 42 -3.94 7.10 -17.18
CA LEU A 42 -4.26 8.03 -16.10
C LEU A 42 -4.96 7.33 -14.94
N LYS A 43 -5.95 6.47 -15.21
CA LYS A 43 -6.63 5.68 -14.18
C LYS A 43 -5.69 4.78 -13.37
N VAL A 44 -4.71 4.16 -14.03
CA VAL A 44 -3.69 3.33 -13.36
C VAL A 44 -2.82 4.19 -12.44
N LEU A 45 -2.41 5.39 -12.89
CA LEU A 45 -1.60 6.31 -12.09
C LEU A 45 -2.38 6.82 -10.87
N GLU A 46 -3.63 7.25 -11.05
CA GLU A 46 -4.51 7.70 -9.96
C GLU A 46 -4.72 6.59 -8.93
N THR A 47 -5.08 5.39 -9.39
CA THR A 47 -5.27 4.23 -8.50
C THR A 47 -3.99 3.87 -7.75
N ASN A 48 -2.83 3.94 -8.42
CA ASN A 48 -1.55 3.67 -7.76
C ASN A 48 -1.22 4.72 -6.69
N ALA A 49 -1.51 6.00 -6.95
CA ALA A 49 -1.33 7.07 -5.98
C ALA A 49 -2.27 6.90 -4.77
N ASP A 50 -3.53 6.51 -5.00
CA ASP A 50 -4.49 6.23 -3.92
C ASP A 50 -4.03 5.07 -3.03
N ILE A 51 -3.52 3.99 -3.63
CA ILE A 51 -2.97 2.85 -2.87
C ILE A 51 -1.73 3.28 -2.07
N ALA A 52 -0.82 4.06 -2.68
CA ALA A 52 0.36 4.56 -1.99
C ALA A 52 -0.03 5.43 -0.78
N LEU A 53 -0.98 6.34 -0.95
CA LEU A 53 -1.49 7.19 0.13
C LEU A 53 -2.09 6.36 1.26
N ALA A 54 -2.92 5.36 0.93
CA ALA A 54 -3.51 4.46 1.92
C ALA A 54 -2.43 3.69 2.70
N ALA A 55 -1.46 3.08 2.01
CA ALA A 55 -0.37 2.33 2.63
C ALA A 55 0.48 3.21 3.57
N TYR A 56 0.82 4.43 3.15
CA TYR A 56 1.56 5.36 4.01
C TYR A 56 0.74 5.84 5.21
N THR A 57 -0.57 6.04 5.04
CA THR A 57 -1.46 6.44 6.14
C THR A 57 -1.53 5.36 7.21
N ASP A 58 -1.64 4.09 6.82
CA ASP A 58 -1.63 2.95 7.73
C ASP A 58 -0.26 2.80 8.44
N ALA A 59 0.84 2.98 7.69
CA ALA A 59 2.19 2.93 8.24
C ALA A 59 2.43 4.03 9.29
N ILE A 60 2.01 5.28 9.02
CA ILE A 60 2.14 6.39 9.97
C ILE A 60 1.30 6.13 11.22
N THR A 61 0.04 5.72 11.04
CA THR A 61 -0.89 5.46 12.16
C THR A 61 -0.31 4.44 13.14
N THR A 62 0.24 3.34 12.63
CA THR A 62 0.81 2.30 13.46
C THR A 62 2.19 2.67 14.04
N ALA A 63 3.01 3.44 13.30
CA ALA A 63 4.26 3.99 13.81
C ALA A 63 4.05 4.97 14.98
N GLU A 64 3.00 5.78 14.95
CA GLU A 64 2.61 6.64 16.08
C GLU A 64 2.22 5.80 17.31
N GLY A 65 1.50 4.70 17.11
CA GLY A 65 1.18 3.73 18.15
C GLY A 65 2.43 3.11 18.78
N LEU A 66 3.39 2.68 17.94
CA LEU A 66 4.69 2.18 18.39
C LEU A 66 5.46 3.24 19.20
N ARG A 67 5.50 4.49 18.73
CA ARG A 67 6.15 5.60 19.45
C ARG A 67 5.57 5.79 20.86
N ILE A 68 4.25 5.68 21.00
CA ILE A 68 3.58 5.78 22.31
C ILE A 68 3.96 4.59 23.21
N ALA A 69 3.94 3.36 22.68
CA ALA A 69 4.31 2.16 23.44
C ALA A 69 5.77 2.20 23.92
N LEU A 70 6.69 2.64 23.06
CA LEU A 70 8.10 2.82 23.42
C LEU A 70 8.30 3.92 24.46
N ALA A 71 7.54 5.02 24.39
CA ALA A 71 7.56 6.05 25.41
C ALA A 71 7.08 5.50 26.77
N GLY A 72 6.07 4.63 26.78
CA GLY A 72 5.60 3.91 27.96
C GLY A 72 6.65 2.98 28.56
N LEU A 73 7.26 2.12 27.73
CA LEU A 73 8.37 1.25 28.14
C LEU A 73 9.54 2.02 28.74
N ARG A 74 9.91 3.16 28.12
CA ARG A 74 11.00 4.01 28.63
C ARG A 74 10.68 4.63 29.99
N ALA A 75 9.42 5.00 30.22
CA ALA A 75 8.99 5.63 31.46
C ALA A 75 8.84 4.62 32.62
N ASP A 76 8.37 3.41 32.34
CA ASP A 76 8.15 2.34 33.33
C ASP A 76 8.58 0.97 32.79
N PRO A 77 9.88 0.61 32.90
CA PRO A 77 10.44 -0.57 32.26
C PRO A 77 10.07 -1.86 33.02
N THR A 78 8.91 -2.40 32.68
CA THR A 78 8.35 -3.65 33.21
C THR A 78 8.12 -4.68 32.10
N GLU A 79 7.94 -5.95 32.45
CA GLU A 79 7.61 -7.00 31.48
C GLU A 79 6.34 -6.67 30.68
N THR A 80 5.32 -6.11 31.34
CA THR A 80 4.07 -5.68 30.68
C THR A 80 4.31 -4.57 29.67
N SER A 81 5.11 -3.55 30.03
CA SER A 81 5.45 -2.45 29.11
C SER A 81 6.31 -2.93 27.93
N LEU A 82 7.20 -3.91 28.17
CA LEU A 82 8.02 -4.52 27.13
C LEU A 82 7.16 -5.34 26.16
N GLN A 83 6.21 -6.12 26.67
CA GLN A 83 5.29 -6.87 25.83
C GLN A 83 4.42 -5.92 24.99
N THR A 84 3.93 -4.84 25.59
CA THR A 84 3.15 -3.81 24.86
C THR A 84 3.95 -3.19 23.71
N ALA A 85 5.25 -2.90 23.94
CA ALA A 85 6.12 -2.38 22.89
C ALA A 85 6.39 -3.40 21.77
N LYS A 86 6.57 -4.69 22.12
CA LYS A 86 6.72 -5.78 21.13
C LYS A 86 5.48 -5.93 20.26
N ASP A 87 4.31 -5.93 20.88
CA ASP A 87 3.03 -6.05 20.15
C ASP A 87 2.81 -4.86 19.21
N ALA A 88 3.12 -3.64 19.68
CA ALA A 88 3.05 -2.45 18.86
C ALA A 88 4.06 -2.46 17.70
N TRP A 89 5.26 -3.02 17.91
CA TRP A 89 6.26 -3.17 16.86
C TRP A 89 5.79 -4.15 15.78
N LEU A 90 5.21 -5.30 16.18
CA LEU A 90 4.62 -6.25 15.23
C LEU A 90 3.49 -5.61 14.42
N ALA A 91 2.62 -4.83 15.07
CA ALA A 91 1.53 -4.14 14.41
C ALA A 91 2.01 -3.05 13.44
N ALA A 92 3.07 -2.31 13.79
CA ALA A 92 3.67 -1.33 12.90
C ALA A 92 4.40 -1.97 11.71
N ARG A 93 4.93 -3.19 11.90
CA ARG A 93 5.78 -3.82 10.89
C ARG A 93 5.09 -4.18 9.59
N GLU A 94 3.87 -4.68 9.70
CA GLU A 94 3.10 -5.11 8.54
C GLU A 94 2.78 -3.97 7.54
N PRO A 95 2.16 -2.84 7.95
CA PRO A 95 1.85 -1.77 7.00
C PRO A 95 3.10 -1.07 6.47
N TYR A 96 4.16 -0.94 7.26
CA TYR A 96 5.43 -0.39 6.76
C TYR A 96 6.02 -1.25 5.63
N GLY A 97 5.98 -2.58 5.77
CA GLY A 97 6.45 -3.51 4.73
C GLY A 97 5.69 -3.40 3.40
N GLN A 98 4.46 -2.89 3.39
CA GLN A 98 3.73 -2.65 2.15
C GLN A 98 4.21 -1.38 1.42
N THR A 99 4.85 -0.45 2.14
CA THR A 99 5.37 0.79 1.56
C THR A 99 6.67 0.60 0.78
N GLU A 100 7.35 -0.54 0.91
CA GLU A 100 8.70 -0.74 0.35
C GLU A 100 8.75 -0.62 -1.17
N VAL A 101 7.64 -0.95 -1.85
CA VAL A 101 7.51 -0.85 -3.31
C VAL A 101 7.57 0.60 -3.83
N TYR A 102 7.30 1.59 -2.98
CA TYR A 102 7.26 3.01 -3.33
C TYR A 102 8.58 3.76 -3.04
N ARG A 103 9.59 3.05 -2.52
CA ARG A 103 10.87 3.64 -2.12
C ARG A 103 11.76 4.03 -3.28
N PHE A 104 11.63 3.35 -4.41
CA PHE A 104 12.53 3.50 -5.54
C PHE A 104 11.77 4.24 -6.64
N ARG A 105 12.12 5.52 -6.89
CA ARG A 105 11.54 6.35 -7.97
C ARG A 105 11.99 7.82 -7.95
N LEU A 106 13.10 8.17 -7.28
CA LEU A 106 13.38 9.57 -6.91
C LEU A 106 12.21 10.20 -6.14
N SER A 107 11.49 9.39 -5.35
CA SER A 107 10.38 9.83 -4.51
C SER A 107 10.91 10.59 -3.29
N PRO A 108 10.06 11.22 -2.46
CA PRO A 108 10.52 11.92 -1.25
C PRO A 108 11.30 11.06 -0.25
N ILE A 109 11.22 9.73 -0.34
CA ILE A 109 12.03 8.81 0.47
C ILE A 109 13.43 8.64 -0.13
N ASP A 110 13.52 8.64 -1.46
CA ASP A 110 14.72 8.36 -2.25
C ASP A 110 15.57 9.63 -2.46
N SER A 111 14.89 10.78 -2.57
CA SER A 111 15.48 12.05 -3.02
C SER A 111 14.84 13.26 -2.35
N THR A 112 15.66 14.23 -1.95
CA THR A 112 15.17 15.52 -1.45
C THR A 112 14.79 16.50 -2.56
N ASN A 113 15.30 16.27 -3.79
CA ASN A 113 15.16 17.17 -4.93
C ASN A 113 14.65 16.48 -6.21
N TYR A 114 14.22 15.23 -6.12
CA TYR A 114 13.76 14.38 -7.22
C TYR A 114 14.82 14.16 -8.31
N SER A 115 16.11 14.25 -7.97
CA SER A 115 17.24 14.10 -8.90
C SER A 115 18.41 13.33 -8.29
N ASP A 116 18.79 13.66 -7.06
CA ASP A 116 19.87 13.02 -6.32
C ASP A 116 19.32 11.98 -5.33
N GLU A 117 19.98 10.84 -5.18
CA GLU A 117 19.60 9.78 -4.21
C GLU A 117 20.08 10.13 -2.79
N ASP A 118 19.66 11.29 -2.29
CA ASP A 118 20.04 11.86 -0.99
C ASP A 118 18.90 11.89 0.04
N GLY A 119 17.81 11.15 -0.23
CA GLY A 119 16.64 11.07 0.63
C GLY A 119 16.86 10.25 1.91
N PRO A 120 15.84 10.22 2.80
CA PRO A 120 15.91 9.53 4.09
C PRO A 120 15.83 8.00 4.01
N GLU A 121 15.87 7.38 2.83
CA GLU A 121 15.71 5.92 2.64
C GLU A 121 16.55 5.10 3.64
N GLY A 122 17.85 5.39 3.73
CA GLY A 122 18.75 4.63 4.59
C GLY A 122 18.42 4.71 6.08
N ASP A 123 17.96 5.88 6.56
CA ASP A 123 17.60 6.09 7.96
C ASP A 123 16.31 5.35 8.33
N ILE A 124 15.38 5.22 7.38
CA ILE A 124 14.08 4.57 7.58
C ILE A 124 14.24 3.04 7.40
N ASN A 125 15.15 2.58 6.56
CA ASN A 125 15.38 1.16 6.25
C ASN A 125 16.13 0.39 7.37
N ALA A 126 16.68 1.09 8.37
CA ALA A 126 17.46 0.49 9.47
C ALA A 126 16.62 -0.24 10.54
N TRP A 127 15.56 -0.93 10.13
CA TRP A 127 14.52 -1.48 11.01
C TRP A 127 14.74 -2.91 11.49
#